data_AF-A0A7K3LFZ0-F1
#
_entry.id   AF-A0A7K3LFZ0-F1
#
_cell.length_a   1.000
_cell.length_b   1.000
_cell.length_c   1.000
_cell.angle_alpha   90.00
_cell.angle_beta   90.00
_cell.angle_gamma   90.00
#
_symmetry.space_group_name_H-M   'P 1'
#
loop_
_entity.id
_entity.type
_entity.pdbx_description
1 polymer ?
#
loop_
_entity_poly.entity_id
_entity_poly.type
_entity_poly.pdbx_seq_one_letter_code
_entity_poly.pdbx_strand_id
1 'polypeptide(L)'
;MLTTTIDGLWVLQVLAGVEVVAPELGLRPTLPKVETASIALAHPVAAELRAHGVIDAAGVVDPTVVEWLTVLARRDVALLLRVRAPHHDGAQALLARFAQWWVVIERSGEVARLGGAGTSMSEAEAGAVVQAQLDRLCGAVAPVQFRPVDLDAATLREAAGSSERLHAFLVSQPFSAEQLRILQAATDAGQSSQTSIVALQAGVETGRYCQDLWIGDFQATSDPA
;
A
#
# COMPACT_ATOMS: atom_id res chain seq x y z
N MET A 1 14.07 6.54 -5.85
CA MET A 1 13.38 5.57 -4.96
C MET A 1 14.44 4.92 -4.10
N LEU A 2 14.22 4.90 -2.78
CA LEU A 2 15.11 4.29 -1.79
C LEU A 2 14.56 2.90 -1.43
N THR A 3 15.42 1.89 -1.45
CA THR A 3 15.12 0.55 -0.92
C THR A 3 16.02 0.33 0.29
N THR A 4 15.45 -0.09 1.41
CA THR A 4 16.19 -0.33 2.66
C THR A 4 15.50 -1.39 3.51
N THR A 5 16.17 -1.87 4.56
CA THR A 5 15.56 -2.78 5.54
C THR A 5 14.66 -1.99 6.50
N ILE A 6 13.83 -2.67 7.29
CA ILE A 6 13.06 -2.01 8.36
C ILE A 6 13.98 -1.29 9.36
N ASP A 7 15.14 -1.87 9.68
CA ASP A 7 16.14 -1.22 10.52
C ASP A 7 16.73 0.03 9.86
N GLY A 8 16.95 -0.01 8.54
CA GLY A 8 17.40 1.16 7.79
C GLY A 8 16.37 2.28 7.79
N LEU A 9 15.09 1.95 7.60
CA LEU A 9 14.00 2.91 7.73
C LEU A 9 13.93 3.50 9.15
N TRP A 10 14.11 2.67 10.18
CA TRP A 10 14.18 3.11 11.57
C TRP A 10 15.33 4.10 11.82
N VAL A 11 16.54 3.82 11.32
CA VAL A 11 17.67 4.75 11.41
C VAL A 11 17.30 6.09 10.79
N LEU A 12 16.69 6.09 9.61
CA LEU A 12 16.29 7.31 8.92
C LEU A 12 15.21 8.09 9.68
N GLN A 13 14.24 7.40 10.28
CA GLN A 13 13.23 8.01 11.15
C GLN A 13 13.85 8.72 12.36
N VAL A 14 14.79 8.05 13.04
CA VAL A 14 15.48 8.64 14.21
C VAL A 14 16.28 9.86 13.81
N LEU A 15 17.06 9.78 12.73
CA LEU A 15 17.91 10.89 12.27
C LEU A 15 17.12 12.06 11.69
N ALA A 16 15.98 11.79 11.05
CA ALA A 16 15.07 12.83 10.55
C ALA A 16 14.16 13.42 11.65
N GLY A 17 14.17 12.86 12.86
CA GLY A 17 13.29 13.29 13.95
C GLY A 17 11.81 12.98 13.69
N VAL A 18 11.52 11.90 12.96
CA VAL A 18 10.17 11.49 12.58
C VAL A 18 9.72 10.30 13.43
N GLU A 19 8.69 10.51 14.25
CA GLU A 19 8.23 9.49 15.21
C GLU A 19 7.45 8.36 14.55
N VAL A 20 6.47 8.68 13.70
CA VAL A 20 5.53 7.71 13.15
C VAL A 20 5.49 7.81 11.63
N VAL A 21 5.74 6.68 10.96
CA VAL A 21 5.65 6.54 9.50
C VAL A 21 4.80 5.32 9.19
N ALA A 22 3.72 5.53 8.43
CA ALA A 22 2.84 4.48 7.89
C ALA A 22 2.57 3.28 8.84
N PRO A 23 2.01 3.50 10.04
CA PRO A 23 1.71 2.43 11.01
C PRO A 23 0.77 1.35 10.44
N GLU A 24 0.00 1.69 9.40
CA GLU A 24 -0.88 0.77 8.68
C GLU A 24 -0.14 -0.37 7.98
N LEU A 25 1.17 -0.19 7.72
CA LEU A 25 2.08 -1.19 7.20
C LEU A 25 2.77 -2.01 8.31
N GLY A 26 2.34 -1.86 9.57
CA GLY A 26 2.94 -2.52 10.72
C GLY A 26 4.34 -2.00 11.07
N LEU A 27 4.66 -0.77 10.67
CA LEU A 27 5.91 -0.11 11.01
C LEU A 27 5.84 0.42 12.44
N ARG A 28 6.90 0.20 13.21
CA ARG A 28 6.97 0.64 14.59
C ARG A 28 7.26 2.15 14.67
N PRO A 29 6.64 2.88 15.61
CA PRO A 29 7.06 4.24 15.91
C PRO A 29 8.45 4.23 16.55
N THR A 30 9.19 5.33 16.41
CA THR A 30 10.42 5.56 17.15
C THR A 30 10.11 6.05 18.56
N LEU A 31 11.06 5.89 19.48
CA LEU A 31 10.97 6.35 20.86
C LEU A 31 12.05 7.41 21.12
N PRO A 32 11.81 8.72 20.85
CA PRO A 32 12.85 9.76 20.85
C PRO A 32 13.64 9.89 22.16
N LYS A 33 13.05 9.51 23.30
CA LYS A 33 13.71 9.54 24.61
C LYS A 33 14.78 8.45 24.78
N VAL A 34 14.72 7.38 23.99
CA VAL A 34 15.57 6.19 24.11
C VAL A 34 16.40 6.01 22.84
N GLU A 35 15.79 6.19 21.68
CA GLU A 35 16.38 5.98 20.37
C GLU A 35 17.01 7.28 19.87
N THR A 36 18.26 7.51 20.30
CA THR A 36 19.02 8.72 19.96
C THR A 36 19.75 8.59 18.62
N ALA A 37 20.12 9.72 18.01
CA ALA A 37 20.94 9.75 16.80
C ALA A 37 22.26 8.95 16.96
N SER A 38 22.89 8.99 18.14
CA SER A 38 24.10 8.21 18.41
C SER A 38 23.86 6.70 18.32
N ILE A 39 22.70 6.22 18.78
CA ILE A 39 22.34 4.80 18.73
C ILE A 39 22.03 4.40 17.27
N ALA A 40 21.29 5.24 16.54
CA ALA A 40 20.99 5.01 15.14
C ALA A 40 22.26 4.95 14.26
N LEU A 41 23.20 5.89 14.45
CA LEU A 41 24.45 5.94 13.68
C LEU A 41 25.43 4.80 14.01
N ALA A 42 25.28 4.16 15.18
CA ALA A 42 26.06 2.99 15.57
C ALA A 42 25.49 1.67 15.01
N HIS A 43 24.26 1.66 14.49
CA HIS A 43 23.67 0.49 13.88
C HIS A 43 24.41 0.09 12.59
N PRO A 44 24.65 -1.20 12.31
CA PRO A 44 25.38 -1.65 11.11
C PRO A 44 24.81 -1.09 9.80
N VAL A 45 23.49 -1.04 9.68
CA VAL A 45 22.79 -0.50 8.49
C VAL A 45 23.14 0.97 8.21
N ALA A 46 23.55 1.75 9.21
CA ALA A 46 23.94 3.14 9.00
C ALA A 46 25.23 3.25 8.17
N ALA A 47 26.12 2.26 8.23
CA ALA A 47 27.29 2.22 7.35
C ALA A 47 26.89 1.97 5.89
N GLU A 48 25.91 1.08 5.67
CA GLU A 48 25.36 0.81 4.33
C GLU A 48 24.65 2.05 3.77
N LEU A 49 23.82 2.71 4.58
CA LEU A 49 23.13 3.95 4.17
C LEU A 49 24.12 5.07 3.82
N ARG A 50 25.25 5.18 4.54
CA ARG A 50 26.34 6.11 4.19
C ARG A 50 27.02 5.74 2.88
N ALA A 51 27.31 4.46 2.66
CA ALA A 51 27.94 3.99 1.43
C ALA A 51 27.09 4.30 0.19
N HIS A 52 25.77 4.37 0.35
CA HIS A 52 24.82 4.74 -0.71
C HIS A 52 24.48 6.24 -0.74
N GLY A 53 25.13 7.07 0.08
CA GLY A 53 24.93 8.52 0.11
C GLY A 53 23.61 8.98 0.73
N VAL A 54 22.85 8.07 1.35
CA VAL A 54 21.56 8.40 2.02
C VAL A 54 21.81 9.15 3.33
N ILE A 55 22.96 8.90 3.96
CA ILE A 55 23.45 9.61 5.14
C ILE A 55 24.84 10.14 4.82
N ASP A 56 25.13 11.39 5.16
CA ASP A 56 26.44 11.98 4.94
C ASP A 56 27.46 11.66 6.07
N ALA A 57 28.67 12.20 5.96
CA ALA A 57 29.71 12.02 6.97
C ALA A 57 29.37 12.66 8.33
N ALA A 58 28.50 13.68 8.35
CA ALA A 58 28.03 14.33 9.56
C ALA A 58 26.82 13.62 10.19
N GLY A 59 26.29 12.55 9.56
CA GLY A 59 25.10 11.85 10.02
C GLY A 59 23.79 12.51 9.60
N VAL A 60 23.83 13.46 8.66
CA VAL A 60 22.66 14.12 8.10
C VAL A 60 22.07 13.24 7.00
N VAL A 61 20.76 13.06 7.05
CA VAL A 61 20.01 12.31 6.03
C VAL A 61 19.82 13.16 4.78
N ASP A 62 19.86 12.53 3.60
CA ASP A 62 19.54 13.18 2.32
C ASP A 62 18.23 13.97 2.43
N PRO A 63 18.21 15.27 2.06
CA PRO A 63 17.02 16.12 2.19
C PRO A 63 15.78 15.55 1.50
N THR A 64 15.95 14.87 0.37
CA THR A 64 14.86 14.24 -0.38
C THR A 64 14.19 13.13 0.44
N VAL A 65 14.99 12.36 1.19
CA VAL A 65 14.47 11.30 2.06
C VAL A 65 13.77 11.91 3.28
N VAL A 66 14.30 13.00 3.84
CA VAL A 66 13.63 13.75 4.91
C VAL A 66 12.28 14.29 4.45
N GLU A 67 12.19 14.83 3.23
CA GLU A 67 10.93 15.26 2.63
C GLU A 67 9.94 14.09 2.51
N TRP A 68 10.39 12.92 2.05
CA TRP A 68 9.53 11.75 1.93
C TRP A 68 8.98 11.30 3.29
N LEU A 69 9.83 11.21 4.31
CA LEU A 69 9.41 10.87 5.67
C LEU A 69 8.45 11.92 6.24
N THR A 70 8.67 13.20 5.93
CA THR A 70 7.80 14.30 6.35
C THR A 70 6.41 14.18 5.74
N VAL A 71 6.30 13.90 4.44
CA VAL A 71 5.00 13.67 3.78
C VAL A 71 4.28 12.48 4.40
N LEU A 72 4.98 11.36 4.62
CA LEU A 72 4.39 10.18 5.23
C LEU A 72 3.89 10.46 6.65
N ALA A 73 4.65 11.20 7.45
CA ALA A 73 4.29 11.53 8.83
C ALA A 73 3.14 12.54 8.94
N ARG A 74 3.06 13.49 8.00
CA ARG A 74 2.10 14.62 8.05
C ARG A 74 0.90 14.47 7.11
N ARG A 75 0.78 13.33 6.42
CA ARG A 75 -0.23 13.08 5.37
C ARG A 75 -1.63 13.53 5.76
N ASP A 76 -2.29 14.25 4.84
CA ASP A 76 -3.70 14.63 4.95
C ASP A 76 -4.61 13.57 4.32
N VAL A 77 -4.12 12.88 3.29
CA VAL A 77 -4.81 11.79 2.58
C VAL A 77 -3.81 10.66 2.34
N ALA A 78 -4.28 9.43 2.40
CA ALA A 78 -3.52 8.26 1.99
C ALA A 78 -4.40 7.19 1.36
N LEU A 79 -3.83 6.39 0.46
CA LEU A 79 -4.40 5.15 -0.01
C LEU A 79 -3.54 4.01 0.53
N LEU A 80 -4.12 3.12 1.31
CA LEU A 80 -3.52 1.87 1.74
C LEU A 80 -3.87 0.79 0.72
N LEU A 81 -2.86 0.16 0.14
CA LEU A 81 -2.98 -0.94 -0.78
C LEU A 81 -2.47 -2.22 -0.13
N ARG A 82 -3.23 -3.29 -0.25
CA ARG A 82 -2.84 -4.64 0.15
C ARG A 82 -3.00 -5.56 -1.04
N VAL A 83 -1.87 -5.98 -1.62
CA VAL A 83 -1.83 -6.88 -2.76
C VAL A 83 -1.65 -8.29 -2.22
N ARG A 84 -2.61 -9.16 -2.54
CA ARG A 84 -2.50 -10.60 -2.36
C ARG A 84 -2.32 -11.20 -3.74
N ALA A 85 -1.27 -11.99 -3.95
CA ALA A 85 -1.09 -12.71 -5.21
C ALA A 85 -0.82 -14.19 -4.90
N PRO A 86 -1.23 -15.12 -5.78
CA PRO A 86 -0.85 -16.50 -5.66
C PRO A 86 0.68 -16.64 -5.52
N HIS A 87 1.11 -17.45 -4.57
CA HIS A 87 2.53 -17.79 -4.36
C HIS A 87 3.48 -16.63 -4.01
N HIS A 88 2.96 -15.45 -3.64
CA HIS A 88 3.78 -14.31 -3.21
C HIS A 88 3.41 -13.88 -1.80
N ASP A 89 4.43 -13.59 -1.00
CA ASP A 89 4.25 -12.93 0.30
C ASP A 89 3.61 -11.57 0.05
N GLY A 90 2.42 -11.38 0.63
CA GLY A 90 1.57 -10.23 0.35
C GLY A 90 2.32 -8.90 0.49
N ALA A 91 2.22 -8.06 -0.53
CA ALA A 91 2.83 -6.74 -0.54
C ALA A 91 1.84 -5.70 -0.02
N GLN A 92 2.34 -4.74 0.77
CA GLN A 92 1.53 -3.62 1.23
C GLN A 92 2.17 -2.31 0.79
N ALA A 93 1.35 -1.34 0.42
CA ALA A 93 1.83 -0.02 0.06
C ALA A 93 0.93 1.07 0.65
N LEU A 94 1.51 2.22 0.95
CA LEU A 94 0.79 3.42 1.32
C LEU A 94 1.21 4.53 0.35
N LEU A 95 0.25 5.02 -0.44
CA LEU A 95 0.41 6.23 -1.22
C LEU A 95 -0.14 7.39 -0.41
N ALA A 96 0.73 8.25 0.11
CA ALA A 96 0.38 9.36 0.98
C ALA A 96 0.52 10.70 0.25
N ARG A 97 -0.37 11.64 0.60
CA ARG A 97 -0.29 13.03 0.19
C ARG A 97 -0.19 13.94 1.40
N PHE A 98 0.68 14.93 1.33
CA PHE A 98 0.67 16.08 2.22
C PHE A 98 0.75 17.37 1.41
N ALA A 99 -0.30 18.19 1.49
CA ALA A 99 -0.51 19.32 0.60
C ALA A 99 -0.45 18.88 -0.87
N GLN A 100 0.52 19.35 -1.64
CA GLN A 100 0.67 19.01 -3.06
C GLN A 100 1.58 17.80 -3.31
N TRP A 101 2.28 17.28 -2.28
CA TRP A 101 3.36 16.31 -2.44
C TRP A 101 2.86 14.89 -2.21
N TRP A 102 3.22 13.97 -3.10
CA TRP A 102 2.88 12.56 -3.01
C TRP A 102 4.11 11.69 -2.80
N VAL A 103 4.00 10.75 -1.87
CA VAL A 103 5.05 9.79 -1.53
C VAL A 103 4.43 8.41 -1.40
N VAL A 104 5.09 7.42 -1.97
CA VAL A 104 4.74 6.01 -1.78
C VAL A 104 5.74 5.36 -0.85
N ILE A 105 5.23 4.51 0.05
CA ILE A 105 6.03 3.56 0.83
C ILE A 105 5.45 2.16 0.67
N GLU A 106 6.29 1.18 0.37
CA GLU A 106 5.95 -0.23 0.24
C GLU A 106 6.66 -1.03 1.32
N ARG A 107 6.00 -2.09 1.81
CA ARG A 107 6.59 -3.10 2.68
C ARG A 107 6.33 -4.49 2.10
N SER A 108 7.41 -5.27 2.01
CA SER A 108 7.37 -6.72 1.78
C SER A 108 8.35 -7.37 2.74
N GLY A 109 7.81 -8.12 3.72
CA GLY A 109 8.59 -8.67 4.83
C GLY A 109 9.40 -7.60 5.58
N GLU A 110 10.72 -7.76 5.56
CA GLU A 110 11.69 -6.89 6.24
C GLU A 110 12.29 -5.81 5.32
N VAL A 111 11.74 -5.62 4.12
CA VAL A 111 12.18 -4.61 3.16
C VAL A 111 11.14 -3.51 3.03
N ALA A 112 11.60 -2.26 3.11
CA ALA A 112 10.83 -1.07 2.82
C ALA A 112 11.35 -0.38 1.55
N ARG A 113 10.44 0.11 0.72
CA ARG A 113 10.77 0.95 -0.44
C ARG A 113 9.99 2.24 -0.34
N LEU A 114 10.65 3.39 -0.45
CA LEU A 114 9.99 4.69 -0.41
C LEU A 114 10.48 5.61 -1.51
N GLY A 115 9.61 6.48 -2.00
CA GLY A 115 9.96 7.44 -3.02
C GLY A 115 8.86 8.45 -3.29
N GLY A 116 9.24 9.57 -3.91
CA GLY A 116 8.29 10.53 -4.44
C GLY A 116 7.43 9.89 -5.53
N ALA A 117 6.12 10.07 -5.43
CA ALA A 117 5.15 9.59 -6.41
C ALA A 117 4.68 10.70 -7.36
N GLY A 118 4.89 11.98 -6.99
CA GLY A 118 4.56 13.13 -7.83
C GLY A 118 4.09 14.34 -7.03
N THR A 119 3.50 15.29 -7.75
CA THR A 119 2.79 16.42 -7.13
C THR A 119 1.43 16.60 -7.81
N SER A 120 0.47 17.19 -7.10
CA SER A 120 -0.83 17.53 -7.67
C SER A 120 -1.40 18.80 -7.02
N MET A 121 -1.96 19.68 -7.83
CA MET A 121 -2.70 20.87 -7.41
C MET A 121 -4.17 20.82 -7.82
N SER A 122 -4.56 19.82 -8.60
CA SER A 122 -5.93 19.57 -9.06
C SER A 122 -6.33 18.11 -8.89
N GLU A 123 -7.63 17.85 -8.96
CA GLU A 123 -8.18 16.49 -8.93
C GLU A 123 -7.68 15.64 -10.12
N ALA A 124 -7.59 16.23 -11.31
CA ALA A 124 -7.11 15.53 -12.50
C ALA A 124 -5.64 15.08 -12.35
N GLU A 125 -4.79 15.94 -11.81
CA GLU A 125 -3.38 15.59 -11.53
C GLU A 125 -3.28 14.55 -10.40
N ALA A 126 -4.11 14.66 -9.35
CA ALA A 126 -4.17 13.66 -8.30
C ALA A 126 -4.60 12.29 -8.85
N GLY A 127 -5.61 12.27 -9.72
CA GLY A 127 -6.06 11.07 -10.42
C GLY A 127 -4.95 10.45 -11.27
N ALA A 128 -4.15 11.26 -11.97
CA ALA A 128 -3.02 10.78 -12.75
C ALA A 128 -1.91 10.17 -11.86
N VAL A 129 -1.60 10.80 -10.71
CA VAL A 129 -0.63 10.25 -9.74
C VAL A 129 -1.13 8.93 -9.18
N VAL A 130 -2.40 8.85 -8.76
CA VAL A 130 -3.00 7.62 -8.24
C VAL A 130 -2.96 6.53 -9.30
N GLN A 131 -3.44 6.79 -10.52
CA GLN A 131 -3.45 5.81 -11.60
C GLN A 131 -2.04 5.28 -11.90
N ALA A 132 -1.04 6.15 -12.01
CA ALA A 132 0.34 5.74 -12.26
C ALA A 132 0.89 4.81 -11.16
N GLN A 133 0.51 5.03 -9.89
CA GLN A 133 0.90 4.15 -8.80
C GLN A 133 0.09 2.84 -8.80
N LEU A 134 -1.19 2.85 -9.16
CA LEU A 134 -1.99 1.64 -9.31
C LEU A 134 -1.44 0.75 -10.41
N ASP A 135 -1.14 1.31 -11.59
CA ASP A 135 -0.55 0.58 -12.71
C ASP A 135 0.80 -0.04 -12.33
N ARG A 136 1.61 0.67 -11.54
CA ARG A 136 2.91 0.19 -11.07
C ARG A 136 2.80 -0.92 -10.02
N LEU A 137 1.84 -0.82 -9.10
CA LEU A 137 1.71 -1.72 -7.96
C LEU A 137 0.87 -2.97 -8.28
N CYS A 138 -0.18 -2.80 -9.08
CA CYS A 138 -1.08 -3.89 -9.48
C CYS A 138 -0.68 -4.50 -10.83
N GLY A 139 0.07 -3.77 -11.66
CA GLY A 139 0.32 -4.13 -13.04
C GLY A 139 -0.75 -3.55 -13.99
N ALA A 140 -0.43 -3.49 -15.27
CA ALA A 140 -1.34 -3.03 -16.31
C ALA A 140 -2.00 -4.23 -16.98
N VAL A 141 -3.19 -4.62 -16.53
CA VAL A 141 -4.00 -5.67 -17.15
C VAL A 141 -5.23 -5.07 -17.82
N ALA A 142 -5.55 -5.56 -19.01
CA ALA A 142 -6.73 -5.10 -19.74
C ALA A 142 -8.00 -5.43 -18.93
N PRO A 143 -8.91 -4.45 -18.70
CA PRO A 143 -10.14 -4.70 -17.98
C PRO A 143 -11.00 -5.77 -18.67
N VAL A 144 -11.44 -6.77 -17.91
CA VAL A 144 -12.39 -7.76 -18.39
C VAL A 144 -13.71 -7.08 -18.76
N GLN A 145 -14.22 -7.38 -19.95
CA GLN A 145 -15.49 -6.85 -20.44
C GLN A 145 -16.62 -7.76 -20.00
N PHE A 146 -17.48 -7.28 -19.09
CA PHE A 146 -18.69 -7.99 -18.66
C PHE A 146 -19.73 -7.01 -18.16
N ARG A 147 -20.99 -7.45 -18.08
CA ARG A 147 -22.06 -6.66 -17.48
C ARG A 147 -21.85 -6.59 -15.96
N PRO A 148 -21.73 -5.40 -15.35
CA PRO A 148 -21.59 -5.25 -13.90
C PRO A 148 -22.71 -5.94 -13.12
N VAL A 149 -22.37 -6.41 -11.92
CA VAL A 149 -23.32 -6.99 -10.97
C VAL A 149 -23.21 -6.26 -9.64
N ASP A 150 -24.33 -6.10 -8.96
CA ASP A 150 -24.38 -5.58 -7.60
C ASP A 150 -24.74 -6.72 -6.65
N LEU A 151 -24.01 -6.80 -5.54
CA LEU A 151 -24.20 -7.78 -4.48
C LEU A 151 -24.28 -7.05 -3.14
N ASP A 152 -25.14 -7.55 -2.26
CA ASP A 152 -25.16 -7.07 -0.88
C ASP A 152 -23.85 -7.46 -0.18
N ALA A 153 -23.13 -6.45 0.31
CA ALA A 153 -21.79 -6.63 0.87
C ALA A 153 -21.82 -7.42 2.19
N ALA A 154 -22.87 -7.29 3.00
CA ALA A 154 -23.01 -8.04 4.26
C ALA A 154 -23.20 -9.54 3.96
N THR A 155 -24.12 -9.86 3.06
CA THR A 155 -24.42 -11.23 2.61
C THR A 155 -23.20 -11.87 1.95
N LEU A 156 -22.50 -11.15 1.08
CA LEU A 156 -21.27 -11.64 0.45
C LEU A 156 -20.19 -11.95 1.49
N ARG A 157 -20.05 -11.10 2.51
CA ARG A 157 -19.05 -11.29 3.58
C ARG A 157 -19.37 -12.51 4.45
N GLU A 158 -20.63 -12.78 4.73
CA GLU A 158 -21.06 -13.99 5.44
C GLU A 158 -20.74 -15.26 4.66
N ALA A 159 -20.97 -15.24 3.34
CA ALA A 159 -20.68 -16.34 2.43
C ALA A 159 -19.17 -16.56 2.21
N ALA A 160 -18.37 -15.49 2.17
CA ALA A 160 -16.93 -15.51 1.90
C ALA A 160 -16.08 -16.23 2.97
N GLY A 161 -16.67 -16.67 4.08
CA GLY A 161 -15.96 -17.40 5.13
C GLY A 161 -15.58 -18.85 4.78
N SER A 162 -16.03 -19.41 3.65
CA SER A 162 -15.44 -20.62 3.05
C SER A 162 -15.66 -20.66 1.54
N SER A 163 -14.73 -21.29 0.80
CA SER A 163 -14.81 -21.38 -0.67
C SER A 163 -16.10 -22.05 -1.14
N GLU A 164 -16.53 -23.11 -0.46
CA GLU A 164 -17.75 -23.84 -0.80
C GLU A 164 -19.00 -23.00 -0.58
N ARG A 165 -19.06 -22.22 0.50
CA ARG A 165 -20.19 -21.33 0.80
C ARG A 165 -20.26 -20.17 -0.17
N LEU A 166 -19.10 -19.59 -0.51
CA LEU A 166 -19.02 -18.53 -1.50
C LEU A 166 -19.45 -19.03 -2.88
N HIS A 167 -18.98 -20.20 -3.30
CA HIS A 167 -19.38 -20.83 -4.55
C HIS A 167 -20.89 -21.11 -4.59
N ALA A 168 -21.45 -21.74 -3.54
CA ALA A 168 -22.89 -22.01 -3.45
C ALA A 168 -23.73 -20.72 -3.48
N PHE A 169 -23.25 -19.66 -2.81
CA PHE A 169 -23.88 -18.34 -2.83
C PHE A 169 -23.89 -17.75 -4.24
N LEU A 170 -22.76 -17.72 -4.95
CA LEU A 170 -22.66 -17.18 -6.31
C LEU A 170 -23.56 -17.94 -7.30
N VAL A 171 -23.63 -19.27 -7.20
CA VAL A 171 -24.50 -20.10 -8.06
C VAL A 171 -25.99 -19.85 -7.79
N SER A 172 -26.35 -19.45 -6.56
CA SER A 172 -27.75 -19.15 -6.20
C SER A 172 -28.25 -17.80 -6.73
N GLN A 173 -27.35 -16.94 -7.20
CA GLN A 173 -27.69 -15.63 -7.75
C GLN A 173 -28.14 -15.73 -9.21
N PRO A 174 -28.97 -14.78 -9.70
CA PRO A 174 -29.45 -14.76 -11.09
C PRO A 174 -28.39 -14.21 -12.07
N PHE A 175 -27.17 -14.75 -12.00
CA PHE A 175 -26.06 -14.36 -12.87
C PHE A 175 -26.08 -15.11 -14.19
N SER A 176 -25.58 -14.45 -15.25
CA SER A 176 -25.26 -15.15 -16.49
C SER A 176 -24.11 -16.12 -16.29
N ALA A 177 -23.98 -17.13 -17.16
CA ALA A 177 -22.85 -18.06 -17.12
C ALA A 177 -21.49 -17.36 -17.25
N GLU A 178 -21.45 -16.22 -17.95
CA GLU A 178 -20.25 -15.39 -18.06
C GLU A 178 -19.93 -14.67 -16.74
N GLN A 179 -20.92 -14.01 -16.13
CA GLN A 179 -20.75 -13.33 -14.84
C GLN A 179 -20.31 -14.31 -13.75
N LEU A 180 -20.95 -15.49 -13.68
CA LEU A 180 -20.60 -16.51 -12.71
C LEU A 180 -19.15 -16.99 -12.89
N ARG A 181 -18.72 -17.24 -14.13
CA ARG A 181 -17.34 -17.67 -14.43
C ARG A 181 -16.31 -16.63 -14.02
N ILE A 182 -16.56 -15.36 -14.32
CA ILE A 182 -15.67 -14.25 -13.95
C ILE A 182 -15.59 -14.09 -12.44
N LEU A 183 -16.73 -14.10 -11.75
CA LEU A 183 -16.77 -13.98 -10.28
C LEU A 183 -16.08 -15.16 -9.60
N GLN A 184 -16.30 -16.38 -10.08
CA GLN A 184 -15.62 -17.57 -9.56
C GLN A 184 -14.09 -17.44 -9.71
N ALA A 185 -13.61 -17.06 -10.90
CA ALA A 185 -12.18 -16.86 -11.15
C ALA A 185 -11.60 -15.77 -10.23
N ALA A 186 -12.28 -14.63 -10.12
CA ALA A 186 -11.89 -13.51 -9.26
C ALA A 186 -11.81 -13.93 -7.77
N THR A 187 -12.76 -14.72 -7.28
CA THR A 187 -12.79 -15.15 -5.88
C THR A 187 -11.80 -16.25 -5.53
N ASP A 188 -11.18 -16.91 -6.51
CA ASP A 188 -10.18 -17.95 -6.27
C ASP A 188 -8.82 -17.33 -5.93
N ALA A 189 -8.51 -17.26 -4.63
CA ALA A 189 -7.24 -16.73 -4.12
C ALA A 189 -6.01 -17.57 -4.51
N GLY A 190 -6.18 -18.81 -4.98
CA GLY A 190 -5.11 -19.66 -5.49
C GLY A 190 -4.73 -19.35 -6.94
N GLN A 191 -5.60 -18.67 -7.68
CA GLN A 191 -5.40 -18.37 -9.11
C GLN A 191 -5.41 -16.88 -9.42
N SER A 192 -6.01 -16.07 -8.55
CA SER A 192 -6.20 -14.65 -8.78
C SER A 192 -5.46 -13.79 -7.78
N SER A 193 -4.72 -12.81 -8.29
CA SER A 193 -4.27 -11.69 -7.47
C SER A 193 -5.46 -10.83 -7.08
N GLN A 194 -5.45 -10.28 -5.86
CA GLN A 194 -6.45 -9.39 -5.31
C GLN A 194 -5.74 -8.21 -4.66
N THR A 195 -5.96 -7.02 -5.19
CA THR A 195 -5.61 -5.78 -4.47
C THR A 195 -6.80 -5.34 -3.63
N SER A 196 -6.57 -4.88 -2.41
CA SER A 196 -7.53 -4.15 -1.60
C SER A 196 -7.00 -2.74 -1.42
N ILE A 197 -7.85 -1.74 -1.65
CA ILE A 197 -7.50 -0.33 -1.50
C ILE A 197 -8.38 0.24 -0.38
N VAL A 198 -7.83 1.10 0.46
CA VAL A 198 -8.57 1.80 1.50
C VAL A 198 -8.10 3.24 1.55
N ALA A 199 -9.02 4.20 1.46
CA ALA A 199 -8.70 5.61 1.61
C ALA A 199 -8.67 5.99 3.10
N LEU A 200 -7.65 6.74 3.49
CA LEU A 200 -7.46 7.28 4.83
C LEU A 200 -7.39 8.79 4.70
N GLN A 201 -8.15 9.52 5.51
CA GLN A 201 -8.09 10.98 5.55
C GLN A 201 -7.92 11.45 6.99
N ALA A 202 -6.92 12.30 7.22
CA ALA A 202 -6.72 12.98 8.48
C ALA A 202 -7.47 14.31 8.46
N GLY A 203 -8.39 14.50 9.41
CA GLY A 203 -9.00 15.81 9.70
C GLY A 203 -10.18 16.22 8.81
N VAL A 204 -11.38 15.79 9.19
CA VAL A 204 -12.60 16.62 9.18
C VAL A 204 -13.43 16.18 10.39
N GLU A 205 -13.61 17.06 11.39
CA GLU A 205 -14.44 17.08 12.63
C GLU A 205 -15.03 15.80 13.31
N THR A 206 -15.01 14.60 12.75
CA THR A 206 -15.74 13.44 13.31
C THR A 206 -14.87 12.30 13.86
N GLY A 207 -13.54 12.43 13.89
CA GLY A 207 -12.66 11.41 14.50
C GLY A 207 -12.85 9.99 13.91
N ARG A 208 -13.39 9.89 12.70
CA ARG A 208 -13.68 8.64 12.00
C ARG A 208 -12.99 8.68 10.65
N TYR A 209 -12.13 7.69 10.41
CA TYR A 209 -11.69 7.33 9.07
C TYR A 209 -12.93 7.04 8.22
N CYS A 210 -13.17 7.83 7.18
CA CYS A 210 -14.35 7.68 6.32
C CYS A 210 -14.07 6.66 5.21
N GLN A 211 -14.70 5.49 5.37
CA GLN A 211 -15.14 4.44 4.44
C GLN A 211 -14.17 3.80 3.42
N ASP A 212 -14.09 2.48 3.54
CA ASP A 212 -13.35 1.53 2.70
C ASP A 212 -13.87 1.52 1.26
N LEU A 213 -13.03 1.93 0.30
CA LEU A 213 -13.27 1.69 -1.13
C LEU A 213 -12.51 0.43 -1.55
N TRP A 214 -13.14 -0.74 -1.46
CA TRP A 214 -12.57 -1.97 -2.00
C TRP A 214 -12.54 -1.94 -3.53
N ILE A 215 -11.39 -1.63 -4.11
CA ILE A 215 -11.09 -1.94 -5.52
C ILE A 215 -10.35 -3.27 -5.53
N GLY A 216 -11.05 -4.34 -5.90
CA GLY A 216 -10.45 -5.63 -6.23
C GLY A 216 -9.95 -5.61 -7.67
N ASP A 217 -8.64 -5.52 -7.89
CA ASP A 217 -8.07 -5.94 -9.17
C ASP A 217 -7.88 -7.46 -9.10
N PHE A 218 -8.49 -8.17 -10.05
CA PHE A 218 -8.49 -9.63 -10.12
C PHE A 218 -7.70 -10.07 -11.33
N GLN A 219 -6.47 -10.54 -11.11
CA GLN A 219 -5.63 -11.07 -12.18
C GLN A 219 -5.58 -12.58 -12.07
N ALA A 220 -6.43 -13.27 -12.84
CA ALA A 220 -6.32 -14.71 -13.01
C ALA A 220 -5.05 -15.02 -13.80
N THR A 221 -4.10 -15.75 -13.21
CA THR A 221 -2.97 -16.30 -13.96
C THR A 221 -3.48 -17.42 -14.85
N SER A 222 -3.72 -17.13 -16.13
CA SER A 222 -3.85 -18.18 -17.14
C SER A 222 -2.46 -18.63 -17.54
N ASP A 223 -1.88 -19.57 -16.79
CA ASP A 223 -0.73 -20.33 -17.29
C ASP A 223 -1.28 -21.61 -17.95
N PRO A 224 -1.30 -21.70 -19.30
CA PRO A 224 -1.64 -22.96 -19.96
C PRO A 224 -0.43 -23.90 -19.83
N ALA A 225 -0.59 -24.97 -19.04
CA ALA A 225 0.21 -26.17 -19.23
C ALA A 225 -0.19 -26.87 -20.54
#